data_AF-A0A944STD9-F1
#
_entry.id   AF-A0A944STD9-F1
#
_cell.length_a   1.000
_cell.length_b   1.000
_cell.length_c   1.000
_cell.angle_alpha   90.00
_cell.angle_beta   90.00
_cell.angle_gamma   90.00
#
_symmetry.space_group_name_H-M   'P 1'
#
loop_
_entity.id
_entity.type
_entity.pdbx_description
1 polymer ?
#
loop_
_entity_poly.entity_id
_entity_poly.type
_entity_poly.pdbx_seq_one_letter_code
_entity_poly.pdbx_strand_id
1 'polypeptide(L)'
;MGRQPIWIDLFIFGLDTEEGRSMLRSHRRGVCAALAQKNQTNALADFIIKKPIRTKQLAEILNAVDEKVALEKQADNVKPLTKPTPKIIEALPKLALKPEVKQAKKASLLSSLSKRLIRRKSPAADLPALSLYTPTLSETKLKTIVDPKILANWIVTLPEDDPMATIDALLEKLIPLNRIALANDTRLALLELYRAPVNAFVFNRDVEAVKLEMAKPAVFETKISQLNIFLEELALGYKLL
;
A
#
# COMPACT_ATOMS: atom_id res chain seq x y z
N MET A 1 -2.38 -22.06 -31.12
CA MET A 1 -2.36 -22.47 -29.70
C MET A 1 -1.65 -21.38 -28.90
N GLY A 2 -2.38 -20.54 -28.17
CA GLY A 2 -1.78 -19.52 -27.30
C GLY A 2 -1.35 -20.14 -25.98
N ARG A 3 -0.11 -19.89 -25.54
CA ARG A 3 0.35 -20.26 -24.18
C ARG A 3 -0.46 -19.46 -23.17
N GLN A 4 -1.09 -20.15 -22.22
CA GLN A 4 -1.71 -19.48 -21.08
C GLN A 4 -0.62 -18.96 -20.13
N PRO A 5 -0.77 -17.76 -19.54
CA PRO A 5 0.15 -17.25 -18.55
C PRO A 5 0.09 -18.12 -17.28
N ILE A 6 1.25 -18.59 -16.85
CA ILE A 6 1.42 -19.32 -15.58
C ILE A 6 1.58 -18.27 -14.48
N TRP A 7 0.60 -18.22 -13.58
CA TRP A 7 0.60 -17.39 -12.38
C TRP A 7 1.38 -18.11 -11.27
N ILE A 8 2.32 -17.41 -10.63
CA ILE A 8 3.05 -17.93 -9.47
C ILE A 8 2.80 -16.96 -8.32
N ASP A 9 2.23 -17.48 -7.23
CA ASP A 9 1.90 -16.71 -6.05
C ASP A 9 3.11 -16.57 -5.12
N LEU A 10 3.28 -15.38 -4.53
CA LEU A 10 4.25 -15.10 -3.48
C LEU A 10 3.55 -15.16 -2.11
N PHE A 11 3.93 -16.11 -1.27
CA PHE A 11 3.38 -16.27 0.07
C PHE A 11 4.27 -15.61 1.12
N ILE A 12 3.70 -14.73 1.96
CA ILE A 12 4.43 -14.04 3.04
C ILE A 12 3.96 -14.57 4.39
N PHE A 13 4.85 -15.20 5.15
CA PHE A 13 4.55 -15.77 6.47
C PHE A 13 5.21 -14.97 7.59
N GLY A 14 4.45 -14.65 8.64
CA GLY A 14 4.99 -14.03 9.85
C GLY A 14 5.78 -15.01 10.71
N LEU A 15 7.03 -14.70 11.05
CA LEU A 15 7.81 -15.49 12.02
C LEU A 15 7.48 -15.15 13.48
N ASP A 16 6.68 -14.12 13.71
CA ASP A 16 6.30 -13.68 15.05
C ASP A 16 5.19 -14.56 15.67
N THR A 17 4.48 -15.34 14.85
CA THR A 17 3.41 -16.24 15.30
C THR A 17 3.77 -17.71 15.08
N GLU A 18 3.31 -18.59 15.98
CA GLU A 18 3.51 -20.03 15.85
C GLU A 18 2.81 -20.59 14.60
N GLU A 19 1.62 -20.07 14.30
CA GLU A 19 0.87 -20.38 13.08
C GLU A 19 1.65 -20.07 11.81
N GLY A 20 2.27 -18.89 11.73
CA GLY A 20 3.07 -18.49 10.57
C GLY A 20 4.32 -19.34 10.38
N ARG A 21 4.96 -19.78 11.48
CA ARG A 21 6.07 -20.74 11.44
C ARG A 21 5.62 -22.13 10.99
N SER A 22 4.45 -22.58 11.44
CA SER A 22 3.87 -23.87 11.06
C SER A 22 3.52 -23.91 9.57
N MET A 23 2.87 -22.85 9.07
CA MET A 23 2.52 -22.72 7.64
C MET A 23 3.75 -22.62 6.74
N LEU A 24 4.82 -21.94 7.18
CA LEU A 24 6.08 -21.92 6.42
C LEU A 24 6.71 -23.32 6.29
N ARG A 25 6.61 -24.17 7.33
CA ARG A 25 7.14 -25.55 7.30
C ARG A 25 6.32 -26.49 6.42
N SER A 26 5.01 -26.29 6.36
CA SER A 26 4.11 -27.09 5.52
C SER A 26 4.04 -26.61 4.08
N HIS A 27 4.59 -25.43 3.77
CA HIS A 27 4.63 -24.89 2.42
C HIS A 27 5.51 -25.73 1.50
N ARG A 28 4.98 -26.13 0.34
CA ARG A 28 5.64 -27.02 -0.63
C ARG A 28 5.71 -26.46 -2.05
N ARG A 29 4.99 -25.39 -2.39
CA ARG A 29 4.82 -24.94 -3.78
C ARG A 29 4.62 -23.43 -3.87
N GLY A 30 5.39 -22.79 -4.74
CA GLY A 30 5.41 -21.33 -4.91
C GLY A 30 6.64 -20.71 -4.26
N VAL A 31 6.78 -19.40 -4.41
CA VAL A 31 7.88 -18.64 -3.78
C VAL A 31 7.41 -18.17 -2.41
N CYS A 32 8.25 -18.36 -1.38
CA CYS A 32 7.89 -17.98 -0.02
C CYS A 32 8.86 -16.95 0.59
N ALA A 33 8.28 -15.96 1.28
CA ALA A 33 9.03 -14.96 2.03
C ALA A 33 8.65 -15.02 3.51
N ALA A 34 9.65 -14.94 4.39
CA ALA A 34 9.46 -14.85 5.83
C ALA A 34 9.54 -13.40 6.30
N LEU A 35 8.51 -12.94 7.01
CA LEU A 35 8.48 -11.65 7.68
C LEU A 35 9.08 -11.80 9.09
N ALA A 36 10.22 -11.18 9.31
CA ALA A 36 11.08 -11.38 10.47
C ALA A 36 11.32 -10.08 11.25
N GLN A 37 11.31 -10.15 12.58
CA GLN A 37 11.85 -9.09 13.42
C GLN A 37 13.40 -9.12 13.36
N LYS A 38 14.05 -7.98 13.67
CA LYS A 38 15.51 -7.81 13.58
C LYS A 38 16.22 -9.00 14.27
N ASN A 39 17.09 -9.70 13.54
CA ASN A 39 17.90 -10.88 13.95
C ASN A 39 17.24 -12.26 13.85
N GLN A 40 16.02 -12.39 13.32
CA GLN A 40 15.47 -13.70 12.98
C GLN A 40 15.87 -14.09 11.55
N THR A 41 16.52 -15.25 11.40
CA THR A 41 16.82 -15.88 10.11
C THR A 41 16.12 -17.23 10.04
N ASN A 42 15.53 -17.56 8.89
CA ASN A 42 14.91 -18.87 8.69
C ASN A 42 15.37 -19.45 7.35
N ALA A 43 15.98 -20.64 7.39
CA ALA A 43 16.50 -21.33 6.21
C ALA A 43 15.43 -21.97 5.32
N LEU A 44 14.16 -21.98 5.77
CA LEU A 44 13.04 -22.55 5.04
C LEU A 44 12.36 -21.56 4.09
N ALA A 45 12.65 -20.26 4.23
CA ALA A 45 12.10 -19.24 3.34
C ALA A 45 13.11 -18.87 2.25
N ASP A 46 12.61 -18.59 1.05
CA ASP A 46 13.44 -18.15 -0.07
C ASP A 46 13.95 -16.72 0.16
N PHE A 47 13.12 -15.89 0.80
CA PHE A 47 13.43 -14.49 1.07
C PHE A 47 13.06 -14.10 2.50
N ILE A 48 13.77 -13.11 3.05
CA ILE A 48 13.52 -12.58 4.40
C ILE A 48 13.18 -11.09 4.30
N ILE A 49 11.96 -10.72 4.68
CA ILE A 49 11.48 -9.35 4.81
C ILE A 49 11.66 -8.92 6.27
N LYS A 50 12.46 -7.89 6.52
CA LYS A 50 12.72 -7.39 7.88
C LYS A 50 11.69 -6.32 8.26
N LYS A 51 11.19 -6.35 9.50
CA LYS A 51 10.40 -5.26 10.09
C LYS A 51 11.33 -4.14 10.62
N PRO A 52 10.98 -2.84 10.46
CA PRO A 52 9.85 -2.30 9.69
C PRO A 52 10.09 -2.45 8.17
N ILE A 53 9.02 -2.71 7.41
CA ILE A 53 9.10 -2.92 5.97
C ILE A 53 9.56 -1.63 5.30
N ARG A 54 10.77 -1.63 4.73
CA ARG A 54 11.30 -0.50 3.98
C ARG A 54 11.03 -0.71 2.50
N THR A 55 10.52 0.30 1.81
CA THR A 55 10.18 0.25 0.37
C THR A 55 11.33 -0.25 -0.50
N LYS A 56 12.57 0.15 -0.20
CA LYS A 56 13.76 -0.30 -0.94
C LYS A 56 14.02 -1.80 -0.79
N GLN A 57 13.95 -2.29 0.45
CA GLN A 57 14.17 -3.70 0.75
C GLN A 57 13.07 -4.57 0.14
N LEU A 58 11.81 -4.11 0.19
CA LEU A 58 10.70 -4.82 -0.44
C LEU A 58 10.86 -4.87 -1.96
N ALA A 59 11.25 -3.76 -2.59
CA ALA A 59 11.48 -3.73 -4.03
C ALA A 59 12.62 -4.66 -4.47
N GLU A 60 13.73 -4.71 -3.71
CA GLU A 60 14.83 -5.65 -3.97
C GLU A 60 14.37 -7.11 -3.87
N ILE A 61 13.56 -7.44 -2.87
CA ILE A 61 13.01 -8.79 -2.69
C ILE A 61 12.07 -9.14 -3.84
N LEU A 62 11.17 -8.24 -4.25
CA LEU A 62 10.24 -8.49 -5.35
C LEU A 62 10.96 -8.69 -6.69
N ASN A 63 12.02 -7.93 -6.95
CA ASN A 63 12.85 -8.14 -8.15
C ASN A 63 13.54 -9.52 -8.10
N ALA A 64 14.07 -9.92 -6.94
CA ALA A 64 14.71 -11.21 -6.78
C ALA A 64 13.71 -12.38 -6.87
N VAL A 65 12.46 -12.18 -6.43
CA VAL A 65 11.36 -13.13 -6.63
C VAL A 65 11.07 -13.31 -8.11
N ASP A 66 11.01 -12.22 -8.89
CA ASP A 66 10.74 -12.29 -10.33
C ASP A 66 11.86 -13.05 -11.08
N GLU A 67 13.13 -12.82 -10.70
CA GLU A 67 14.27 -13.60 -11.19
C GLU A 67 14.13 -15.10 -10.87
N LYS A 68 13.74 -15.45 -9.63
CA LYS A 68 13.53 -16.85 -9.23
C LYS A 68 12.35 -17.49 -9.97
N VAL A 69 11.26 -16.76 -10.14
CA VAL A 69 10.07 -17.18 -10.90
C VAL A 69 10.44 -17.40 -12.38
N ALA A 70 11.28 -16.55 -12.96
CA ALA A 70 11.77 -16.73 -14.32
C ALA A 70 12.64 -18.00 -14.48
N LEU A 71 13.44 -18.33 -13.47
CA LEU A 71 14.24 -19.56 -13.44
C LEU A 71 13.38 -20.82 -13.26
N GLU A 72 12.36 -20.78 -12.39
CA GLU A 72 11.41 -21.89 -12.22
C GLU A 72 10.58 -22.13 -13.50
N LYS A 73 10.17 -21.06 -14.20
CA LYS A 73 9.51 -21.13 -15.52
C LYS A 73 10.40 -21.77 -16.61
N GLN A 74 11.72 -21.66 -16.49
CA GLN A 74 12.67 -22.30 -17.40
C GLN A 74 12.97 -23.75 -17.02
N ALA A 75 12.91 -24.10 -15.73
CA ALA A 75 13.13 -25.45 -15.23
C ALA A 75 12.02 -26.44 -15.63
N ASP A 76 10.78 -25.98 -15.82
CA ASP A 76 9.65 -26.82 -16.29
C ASP A 76 9.77 -27.27 -17.77
N ASN A 77 10.80 -26.83 -18.52
CA ASN A 77 11.05 -27.24 -19.91
C ASN A 77 12.31 -28.09 -20.12
N VAL A 78 12.98 -28.58 -19.07
CA VAL A 78 14.17 -29.44 -19.24
C VAL A 78 14.16 -30.61 -18.24
N LYS A 79 14.33 -31.84 -18.77
CA LYS A 79 14.56 -33.07 -18.00
C LYS A 79 15.71 -32.91 -16.99
N PRO A 80 15.68 -33.60 -15.85
CA PRO A 80 16.52 -33.28 -14.69
C PRO A 80 17.98 -33.65 -14.94
N LEU A 81 18.89 -32.70 -14.76
CA LEU A 81 20.28 -33.01 -14.48
C LEU A 81 20.83 -32.07 -13.39
N THR A 82 21.15 -32.73 -12.27
CA THR A 82 22.31 -32.49 -11.38
C THR A 82 22.46 -31.13 -10.69
N LYS A 83 22.38 -31.22 -9.35
CA LYS A 83 22.89 -30.29 -8.33
C LYS A 83 24.06 -29.41 -8.80
N PRO A 84 24.05 -28.08 -8.53
CA PRO A 84 25.26 -27.30 -8.45
C PRO A 84 25.64 -27.02 -7.00
N THR A 85 26.80 -27.53 -6.62
CA THR A 85 27.64 -27.04 -5.53
C THR A 85 28.10 -25.60 -5.79
N PRO A 86 28.38 -24.80 -4.74
CA PRO A 86 28.68 -23.38 -4.86
C PRO A 86 30.08 -23.16 -5.45
N LYS A 87 30.18 -22.44 -6.59
CA LYS A 87 31.45 -21.90 -7.09
C LYS A 87 31.72 -20.54 -6.47
N ILE A 88 32.71 -20.50 -5.57
CA ILE A 88 33.45 -19.30 -5.19
C ILE A 88 34.26 -18.89 -6.42
N ILE A 89 34.06 -17.66 -6.91
CA ILE A 89 34.93 -17.06 -7.95
C ILE A 89 35.93 -16.16 -7.22
N GLU A 90 37.13 -16.69 -6.99
CA GLU A 90 38.35 -15.91 -6.87
C GLU A 90 38.83 -15.55 -8.28
N ALA A 91 39.08 -14.26 -8.55
CA ALA A 91 39.88 -13.85 -9.69
C ALA A 91 40.65 -12.55 -9.37
N LEU A 92 41.97 -12.68 -9.31
CA LEU A 92 42.97 -11.62 -9.30
C LEU A 92 42.80 -10.64 -10.48
N PRO A 93 43.08 -9.33 -10.30
CA PRO A 93 43.27 -8.41 -11.42
C PRO A 93 44.75 -8.26 -11.77
N LYS A 94 45.09 -8.43 -13.05
CA LYS A 94 46.33 -7.88 -13.65
C LYS A 94 45.95 -7.18 -14.94
N LEU A 95 46.01 -5.86 -14.94
CA LEU A 95 46.15 -5.02 -16.15
C LEU A 95 46.89 -3.76 -15.73
N ALA A 96 48.06 -3.56 -16.32
CA ALA A 96 48.99 -2.50 -16.01
C ALA A 96 48.84 -1.33 -17.01
N LEU A 97 49.13 -0.13 -16.50
CA LEU A 97 49.69 1.06 -17.17
C LEU A 97 48.75 2.07 -17.88
N LYS A 98 48.58 3.21 -17.20
CA LYS A 98 48.33 4.61 -17.65
C LYS A 98 49.58 5.19 -18.38
N PRO A 99 49.64 6.43 -18.95
CA PRO A 99 48.89 7.68 -18.67
C PRO A 99 48.47 8.50 -19.94
N GLU A 100 47.67 9.58 -19.91
CA GLU A 100 48.06 10.97 -19.57
C GLU A 100 46.85 11.93 -19.47
N VAL A 101 47.13 13.07 -18.84
CA VAL A 101 46.26 14.12 -18.28
C VAL A 101 46.04 15.28 -19.26
N LYS A 102 44.81 15.81 -19.40
CA LYS A 102 44.57 17.23 -19.75
C LYS A 102 43.40 17.87 -18.99
N GLN A 103 43.79 18.82 -18.14
CA GLN A 103 43.16 20.11 -17.80
C GLN A 103 41.77 20.17 -17.14
N ALA A 104 41.81 20.46 -15.84
CA ALA A 104 40.68 20.81 -15.00
C ALA A 104 40.17 22.25 -15.27
N LYS A 105 38.91 22.37 -15.71
CA LYS A 105 38.10 23.58 -15.51
C LYS A 105 37.15 23.31 -14.34
N LYS A 106 37.20 24.18 -13.33
CA LYS A 106 36.42 24.09 -12.08
C LYS A 106 34.92 24.09 -12.40
N ALA A 107 34.31 22.90 -12.42
CA ALA A 107 32.88 22.73 -12.60
C ALA A 107 32.17 22.86 -11.24
N SER A 108 31.20 23.77 -11.21
CA SER A 108 30.34 24.13 -10.10
C SER A 108 29.74 22.90 -9.40
N LEU A 109 30.13 22.72 -8.13
CA LEU A 109 29.74 21.64 -7.22
C LEU A 109 28.24 21.62 -6.85
N LEU A 110 27.44 22.56 -7.36
CA LEU A 110 25.99 22.63 -7.13
C LEU A 110 25.17 22.00 -8.26
N SER A 111 25.77 21.68 -9.42
CA SER A 111 25.06 21.06 -10.55
C SER A 111 24.89 19.53 -10.44
N SER A 112 25.60 18.89 -9.51
CA SER A 112 25.56 17.45 -9.27
C SER A 112 24.48 17.03 -8.28
N LEU A 113 23.88 17.97 -7.53
CA LEU A 113 22.80 17.69 -6.58
C LEU A 113 21.40 17.68 -7.24
N SER A 114 21.17 18.48 -8.29
CA SER A 114 19.87 18.52 -8.98
C SER A 114 19.56 17.25 -9.78
N LYS A 115 20.58 16.51 -10.24
CA LYS A 115 20.40 15.24 -10.97
C LYS A 115 19.99 14.07 -10.08
N ARG A 116 20.09 14.19 -8.74
CA ARG A 116 19.69 13.14 -7.80
C ARG A 116 18.24 13.24 -7.33
N LEU A 117 17.57 14.37 -7.53
CA LEU A 117 16.18 14.58 -7.12
C LEU A 117 15.15 14.36 -8.24
N ILE A 118 15.58 14.25 -9.50
CA ILE A 118 14.67 14.13 -10.66
C ILE A 118 14.61 12.68 -11.21
N ARG A 119 15.43 11.76 -10.71
CA ARG A 119 15.38 10.36 -11.14
C ARG A 119 14.33 9.57 -10.37
N ARG A 120 13.06 9.97 -10.46
CA ARG A 120 11.95 9.04 -10.28
C ARG A 120 12.03 8.06 -11.44
N LYS A 121 12.59 6.87 -11.21
CA LYS A 121 12.46 5.78 -12.20
C LYS A 121 10.95 5.58 -12.36
N SER A 122 10.45 5.71 -13.60
CA SER A 122 9.11 5.24 -13.92
C SER A 122 9.03 3.77 -13.53
N PRO A 123 7.87 3.29 -13.02
CA PRO A 123 7.68 1.87 -12.79
C PRO A 123 8.00 1.08 -14.07
N ALA A 124 8.45 -0.16 -13.91
CA ALA A 124 8.68 -1.06 -15.05
C ALA A 124 7.42 -1.08 -15.94
N ALA A 125 7.63 -1.01 -17.26
CA ALA A 125 6.53 -0.86 -18.23
C ALA A 125 5.52 -2.01 -18.16
N ASP A 126 5.94 -3.17 -17.65
CA ASP A 126 5.17 -4.41 -17.63
C ASP A 126 4.57 -4.74 -16.26
N LEU A 127 4.54 -3.78 -15.32
CA LEU A 127 3.84 -3.98 -14.04
C LEU A 127 2.32 -3.99 -14.25
N PRO A 128 1.58 -4.95 -13.66
CA PRO A 128 0.12 -4.87 -13.63
C PRO A 128 -0.28 -3.56 -12.93
N ALA A 129 -1.16 -2.79 -13.57
CA ALA A 129 -1.66 -1.57 -12.98
C ALA A 129 -2.32 -1.90 -11.63
N LEU A 130 -1.85 -1.25 -10.55
CA LEU A 130 -2.48 -1.36 -9.25
C LEU A 130 -3.85 -0.66 -9.32
N SER A 131 -4.88 -1.41 -9.67
CA SER A 131 -6.26 -0.97 -9.70
C SER A 131 -6.82 -0.97 -8.28
N LEU A 132 -6.41 0.02 -7.50
CA LEU A 132 -7.11 0.29 -6.25
C LEU A 132 -8.56 0.65 -6.63
N TYR A 133 -9.56 0.00 -6.03
CA TYR A 133 -10.98 0.27 -6.30
C TYR A 133 -11.28 1.77 -6.24
N THR A 134 -11.72 2.34 -7.35
CA THR A 134 -12.31 3.67 -7.41
C THR A 134 -13.77 3.48 -7.81
N PRO A 135 -14.71 4.14 -7.12
CA PRO A 135 -16.09 4.03 -7.49
C PRO A 135 -16.33 4.53 -8.91
N THR A 136 -17.26 3.88 -9.62
CA THR A 136 -17.71 4.35 -10.93
C THR A 136 -18.37 5.70 -10.77
N LEU A 137 -17.85 6.71 -11.47
CA LEU A 137 -18.45 8.04 -11.49
C LEU A 137 -19.76 7.99 -12.27
N SER A 138 -20.81 8.54 -11.68
CA SER A 138 -22.10 8.71 -12.31
C SER A 138 -22.27 10.15 -12.76
N GLU A 139 -22.76 10.32 -13.99
CA GLU A 139 -23.20 11.62 -14.52
C GLU A 139 -24.60 12.00 -14.03
N THR A 140 -25.28 11.09 -13.31
CA THR A 140 -26.62 11.36 -12.77
C THR A 140 -26.55 12.31 -11.56
N LYS A 141 -27.53 13.20 -11.48
CA LYS A 141 -27.66 14.18 -10.39
C LYS A 141 -28.05 13.47 -9.09
N LEU A 142 -27.06 12.97 -8.36
CA LEU A 142 -27.27 12.39 -7.03
C LEU A 142 -27.60 13.50 -6.02
N LYS A 143 -28.45 13.19 -5.03
CA LYS A 143 -28.86 14.13 -3.98
C LYS A 143 -27.70 14.36 -2.99
N THR A 144 -26.77 15.24 -3.32
CA THR A 144 -25.71 15.69 -2.41
C THR A 144 -25.48 17.20 -2.48
N ILE A 145 -24.80 17.75 -1.48
CA ILE A 145 -24.44 19.17 -1.39
C ILE A 145 -23.07 19.35 -2.01
N VAL A 146 -23.02 20.13 -3.10
CA VAL A 146 -21.78 20.36 -3.88
C VAL A 146 -21.15 21.73 -3.58
N ASP A 147 -21.88 22.64 -2.94
CA ASP A 147 -21.36 23.94 -2.53
C ASP A 147 -20.74 23.85 -1.11
N PRO A 148 -19.44 24.14 -0.94
CA PRO A 148 -18.78 24.11 0.37
C PRO A 148 -19.41 25.03 1.41
N LYS A 149 -19.94 26.19 1.02
CA LYS A 149 -20.55 27.13 1.98
C LYS A 149 -21.88 26.59 2.51
N ILE A 150 -22.67 25.99 1.62
CA ILE A 150 -23.94 25.36 1.99
C ILE A 150 -23.66 24.14 2.88
N LEU A 151 -22.63 23.36 2.54
CA LEU A 151 -22.23 22.20 3.34
C LEU A 151 -21.79 22.62 4.75
N ALA A 152 -20.95 23.66 4.87
CA ALA A 152 -20.50 24.14 6.17
C ALA A 152 -21.68 24.59 7.05
N ASN A 153 -22.63 25.34 6.51
CA ASN A 153 -23.81 25.76 7.25
C ASN A 153 -24.71 24.57 7.64
N TRP A 154 -24.86 23.58 6.75
CA TRP A 154 -25.65 22.39 7.03
C TRP A 154 -25.01 21.52 8.11
N ILE A 155 -23.68 21.37 8.13
CA ILE A 155 -22.98 20.61 9.18
C ILE A 155 -23.25 21.21 10.57
N VAL A 156 -23.33 22.54 10.69
CA VAL A 156 -23.66 23.22 11.97
C VAL A 156 -25.10 22.93 12.43
N THR A 157 -25.99 22.54 11.53
CA THR A 157 -27.39 22.18 11.89
C THR A 157 -27.55 20.73 12.36
N LEU A 158 -26.47 19.94 12.37
CA LEU A 158 -26.52 18.54 12.80
C LEU A 158 -26.62 18.42 14.32
N PRO A 159 -27.28 17.37 14.83
CA PRO A 159 -27.49 17.18 16.26
C PRO A 159 -26.19 16.80 16.97
N GLU A 160 -25.61 17.72 17.75
CA GLU A 160 -24.39 17.44 18.54
C GLU A 160 -24.60 16.35 19.60
N ASP A 161 -25.83 16.21 20.10
CA ASP A 161 -26.19 15.26 21.17
C ASP A 161 -26.31 13.80 20.70
N ASP A 162 -26.39 13.56 19.37
CA ASP A 162 -26.43 12.20 18.81
C ASP A 162 -25.33 11.99 17.75
N PRO A 163 -24.16 11.46 18.19
CA PRO A 163 -23.07 11.07 17.32
C PRO A 163 -23.45 10.16 16.16
N MET A 164 -24.39 9.24 16.38
CA MET A 164 -24.76 8.22 15.40
C MET A 164 -25.62 8.81 14.30
N ALA A 165 -26.67 9.55 14.69
CA ALA A 165 -27.51 10.26 13.73
C ALA A 165 -26.68 11.25 12.89
N THR A 166 -25.67 11.90 13.50
CA THR A 166 -24.77 12.80 12.79
C THR A 166 -23.91 12.05 11.77
N ILE A 167 -23.29 10.92 12.14
CA ILE A 167 -22.49 10.10 11.22
C ILE A 167 -23.35 9.61 10.05
N ASP A 168 -24.56 9.11 10.32
CA ASP A 168 -25.48 8.63 9.28
C ASP A 168 -25.89 9.73 8.31
N ALA A 169 -26.25 10.92 8.83
CA ALA A 169 -26.58 12.07 8.00
C ALA A 169 -25.40 12.51 7.13
N LEU A 170 -24.17 12.51 7.67
CA LEU A 170 -22.96 12.83 6.93
C LEU A 170 -22.65 11.78 5.85
N LEU A 171 -22.80 10.48 6.14
CA LEU A 171 -22.64 9.39 5.17
C LEU A 171 -23.61 9.51 4.01
N GLU A 172 -24.88 9.85 4.31
CA GLU A 172 -25.93 10.02 3.31
C GLU A 172 -25.53 11.04 2.23
N LYS A 173 -24.71 12.03 2.58
CA LYS A 173 -24.22 13.05 1.64
C LYS A 173 -22.83 12.74 1.07
N LEU A 174 -21.94 12.13 1.85
CA LEU A 174 -20.56 11.81 1.43
C LEU A 174 -20.51 10.68 0.38
N ILE A 175 -21.31 9.62 0.56
CA ILE A 175 -21.36 8.51 -0.41
C ILE A 175 -21.71 9.01 -1.81
N PRO A 176 -22.83 9.72 -2.04
CA PRO A 176 -23.15 10.24 -3.36
C PRO A 176 -22.12 11.26 -3.86
N LEU A 177 -21.50 12.05 -2.98
CA LEU A 177 -20.44 13.00 -3.36
C LEU A 177 -19.24 12.29 -4.01
N ASN A 178 -18.87 11.11 -3.50
CA ASN A 178 -17.80 10.29 -4.07
C ASN A 178 -18.19 9.60 -5.38
N ARG A 179 -19.46 9.64 -5.77
CA ARG A 179 -19.95 9.08 -7.03
C ARG A 179 -20.26 10.14 -8.09
N ILE A 180 -20.15 11.44 -7.79
CA ILE A 180 -20.33 12.53 -8.77
C ILE A 180 -18.98 12.95 -9.33
N ALA A 181 -18.92 13.29 -10.63
CA ALA A 181 -17.77 13.96 -11.22
C ALA A 181 -17.68 15.43 -10.74
N LEU A 182 -16.59 15.79 -10.06
CA LEU A 182 -16.36 17.12 -9.50
C LEU A 182 -14.93 17.57 -9.80
N ALA A 183 -14.72 18.88 -9.92
CA ALA A 183 -13.37 19.44 -9.99
C ALA A 183 -12.59 19.17 -8.69
N ASN A 184 -11.30 18.92 -8.83
CA ASN A 184 -10.43 18.53 -7.70
C ASN A 184 -10.46 19.56 -6.56
N ASP A 185 -10.37 20.86 -6.88
CA ASP A 185 -10.37 21.92 -5.86
C ASP A 185 -11.68 21.95 -5.05
N THR A 186 -12.82 21.79 -5.74
CA THR A 186 -14.14 21.72 -5.09
C THR A 186 -14.27 20.46 -4.23
N ARG A 187 -13.81 19.31 -4.74
CA ARG A 187 -13.82 18.06 -3.99
C ARG A 187 -12.98 18.16 -2.71
N LEU A 188 -11.76 18.71 -2.80
CA LEU A 188 -10.90 18.90 -1.64
C LEU A 188 -11.56 19.80 -0.59
N ALA A 189 -12.13 20.94 -1.01
CA ALA A 189 -12.81 21.85 -0.10
C ALA A 189 -13.98 21.18 0.64
N LEU A 190 -14.77 20.35 -0.06
CA LEU A 190 -15.86 19.59 0.56
C LEU A 190 -15.33 18.52 1.53
N LEU A 191 -14.29 17.78 1.16
CA LEU A 191 -13.73 16.71 1.99
C LEU A 191 -13.10 17.22 3.30
N GLU A 192 -12.47 18.40 3.28
CA GLU A 192 -11.94 19.01 4.50
C GLU A 192 -13.07 19.39 5.47
N LEU A 193 -14.26 19.77 4.97
CA LEU A 193 -15.44 20.01 5.81
C LEU A 193 -15.95 18.72 6.46
N TYR A 194 -15.94 17.58 5.74
CA TYR A 194 -16.29 16.28 6.32
C TYR A 194 -15.23 15.75 7.30
N ARG A 195 -13.97 16.17 7.18
CA ARG A 195 -12.86 15.70 8.04
C ARG A 195 -12.99 16.17 9.49
N ALA A 196 -13.44 17.40 9.71
CA ALA A 196 -13.56 17.98 11.05
C ALA A 196 -14.47 17.17 12.00
N PRO A 197 -15.73 16.84 11.64
CA PRO A 197 -16.61 16.05 12.50
C PRO A 197 -16.08 14.63 12.73
N VAL A 198 -15.44 14.01 11.73
CA VAL A 198 -14.83 12.67 11.90
C VAL A 198 -13.74 12.65 12.95
N ASN A 199 -12.84 13.62 12.89
CA ASN A 199 -11.77 13.72 13.88
C ASN A 199 -12.38 13.88 15.28
N ALA A 200 -13.39 14.74 15.43
CA ALA A 200 -14.10 14.87 16.70
C ALA A 200 -14.68 13.52 17.18
N PHE A 201 -15.31 12.74 16.30
CA PHE A 201 -15.83 11.41 16.67
C PHE A 201 -14.76 10.37 17.01
N VAL A 202 -13.65 10.35 16.28
CA VAL A 202 -12.55 9.41 16.54
C VAL A 202 -11.88 9.73 17.87
N PHE A 203 -11.69 11.01 18.20
CA PHE A 203 -10.99 11.44 19.41
C PHE A 203 -11.88 11.53 20.65
N ASN A 204 -13.18 11.81 20.51
CA ASN A 204 -14.13 11.85 21.65
C ASN A 204 -14.68 10.47 22.04
N ARG A 205 -14.16 9.39 21.43
CA ARG A 205 -14.59 7.99 21.62
C ARG A 205 -14.19 7.39 23.00
N ASP A 206 -13.92 8.23 23.99
CA ASP A 206 -13.49 7.81 25.32
C ASP A 206 -14.62 7.14 26.12
N VAL A 207 -14.28 6.69 27.34
CA VAL A 207 -15.06 6.12 28.46
C VAL A 207 -16.50 5.65 28.18
N GLU A 208 -17.35 6.48 27.59
CA GLU A 208 -18.68 6.12 27.10
C GLU A 208 -18.67 4.97 26.08
N ALA A 209 -17.68 4.92 25.18
CA ALA A 209 -17.55 3.82 24.22
C ALA A 209 -17.24 2.49 24.93
N VAL A 210 -16.38 2.52 25.96
CA VAL A 210 -16.05 1.35 26.79
C VAL A 210 -17.27 0.89 27.59
N LYS A 211 -18.02 1.84 28.17
CA LYS A 211 -19.30 1.51 28.86
C LYS A 211 -20.32 0.91 27.90
N LEU A 212 -20.39 1.41 26.68
CA LEU A 212 -21.34 0.96 25.66
C LEU A 212 -20.96 -0.42 25.10
N GLU A 213 -19.66 -0.69 24.93
CA GLU A 213 -19.13 -2.02 24.59
C GLU A 213 -19.56 -3.06 25.63
N MET A 214 -19.40 -2.74 26.92
CA MET A 214 -19.78 -3.66 28.00
C MET A 214 -21.29 -3.81 28.17
N ALA A 215 -22.05 -2.73 28.05
CA ALA A 215 -23.49 -2.73 28.31
C ALA A 215 -24.32 -3.22 27.11
N LYS A 216 -23.91 -2.88 25.88
CA LYS A 216 -24.63 -3.15 24.63
C LYS A 216 -23.66 -3.42 23.46
N PRO A 217 -23.01 -4.60 23.43
CA PRO A 217 -21.99 -4.94 22.42
C PRO A 217 -22.48 -4.81 20.97
N ALA A 218 -23.71 -5.24 20.67
CA ALA A 218 -24.26 -5.16 19.31
C ALA A 218 -24.41 -3.71 18.80
N VAL A 219 -24.76 -2.78 19.70
CA VAL A 219 -24.86 -1.36 19.36
C VAL A 219 -23.47 -0.80 19.12
N PHE A 220 -22.50 -1.17 19.96
CA PHE A 220 -21.10 -0.78 19.83
C PHE A 220 -20.48 -1.20 18.49
N GLU A 221 -20.64 -2.47 18.11
CA GLU A 221 -20.17 -2.99 16.82
C GLU A 221 -20.77 -2.22 15.64
N THR A 222 -22.06 -1.90 15.73
CA THR A 222 -22.73 -1.08 14.70
C THR A 222 -22.11 0.32 14.62
N LYS A 223 -21.81 0.95 15.77
CA LYS A 223 -21.13 2.26 15.82
C LYS A 223 -19.76 2.21 15.15
N ILE A 224 -18.96 1.19 15.47
CA ILE A 224 -17.62 1.01 14.89
C ILE A 224 -17.70 0.79 13.39
N SER A 225 -18.63 -0.07 12.95
CA SER A 225 -18.83 -0.36 11.54
C SER A 225 -19.18 0.89 10.74
N GLN A 226 -20.12 1.71 11.22
CA GLN A 226 -20.49 2.97 10.56
C GLN A 226 -19.33 3.98 10.50
N LEU A 227 -18.54 4.11 11.57
CA LEU A 227 -17.36 4.96 11.56
C LEU A 227 -16.30 4.47 10.55
N ASN A 228 -16.10 3.15 10.45
CA ASN A 228 -15.19 2.59 9.45
C ASN A 228 -15.67 2.88 8.02
N ILE A 229 -16.97 2.70 7.73
CA ILE A 229 -17.55 3.06 6.43
C ILE A 229 -17.32 4.53 6.13
N PHE A 230 -17.45 5.40 7.14
CA PHE A 230 -17.14 6.82 6.99
C PHE A 230 -15.69 7.07 6.59
N LEU A 231 -14.75 6.47 7.32
CA LEU A 231 -13.33 6.62 7.06
C LEU A 231 -12.95 6.09 5.67
N GLU A 232 -13.54 4.97 5.26
CA GLU A 232 -13.36 4.38 3.93
C GLU A 232 -13.87 5.32 2.84
N GLU A 233 -15.09 5.86 2.96
CA GLU A 233 -15.62 6.82 2.00
C GLU A 233 -14.83 8.13 1.98
N LEU A 234 -14.37 8.62 3.13
CA LEU A 234 -13.51 9.81 3.18
C LEU A 234 -12.17 9.55 2.48
N ALA A 235 -11.55 8.39 2.71
CA ALA A 235 -10.33 7.97 2.01
C ALA A 235 -10.55 7.80 0.50
N LEU A 236 -11.69 7.24 0.08
CA LEU A 236 -12.08 7.17 -1.33
C LEU A 236 -12.19 8.56 -1.94
N GLY A 237 -12.78 9.52 -1.22
CA GLY A 237 -12.86 10.91 -1.65
C GLY A 237 -11.49 11.52 -1.96
N TYR A 238 -10.52 11.38 -1.05
CA TYR A 238 -9.16 11.92 -1.26
C TYR A 238 -8.42 11.23 -2.40
N LYS A 239 -8.70 9.95 -2.63
CA LYS A 239 -8.09 9.19 -3.72
C LYS A 239 -8.60 9.63 -5.11
N LEU A 240 -9.76 10.29 -5.18
CA LEU A 240 -10.32 10.83 -6.42
C LEU A 240 -9.76 12.22 -6.80
N LEU A 241 -8.85 12.78 -6.01
CA LEU A 241 -8.09 14.00 -6.32
C LEU A 241 -6.87 13.67 -7.19
#